data_AF-A0ABD3QWZ4-F1
#
_entry.id   AF-A0ABD3QWZ4-F1
#
_cell.length_a   1.000
_cell.length_b   1.000
_cell.length_c   1.000
_cell.angle_alpha   90.00
_cell.angle_beta   90.00
_cell.angle_gamma   90.00
#
_symmetry.space_group_name_H-M   'P 1'
#
loop_
_entity.id
_entity.type
_entity.pdbx_description
1 polymer ?
#
loop_
_entity_poly.entity_id
_entity_poly.type
_entity_poly.pdbx_seq_one_letter_code
_entity_poly.pdbx_strand_id
1 'polypeptide(L)'
;MIPHLLVLLPTITAFSPSQPPHHLTPRHHDVTHLQMFTGIIEEMGEVISLETKDDLQLWDGTKGRGTEMVVRGDVVLDGAYLGCSISVNGVCLTATSLDFDSKQFTVGLAPETLRKTNLGNYDPNSNQNKHKVVNLERASEIGGRNSGHFVQGHVDNVGTIIDQWVDDNSLFFKVMFPKEYMRYIVPKGFIAIDGTSLTVCDVHTGDLAEENWFTFMLVEYTQKKIILPFKEVGDTVNIEVDVLSKYSERAWEAFVPKMEALEERVRELEGRLAEVEGRKAGDDVGSVAAGDSNKVKYGDIIPQSPERKNGEVDGDEIDGLVNKDSKTVSSERWVRSEQSFLNKNY
;
A
#
# COMPACT_ATOMS: atom_id res chain seq x y z
N MET A 1 74.03 1.60 -62.02
CA MET A 1 74.01 0.16 -62.33
C MET A 1 73.05 -0.52 -61.35
N ILE A 2 71.91 -1.01 -61.84
CA ILE A 2 70.95 -1.91 -61.16
C ILE A 2 71.66 -3.29 -61.04
N PRO A 3 71.37 -4.27 -60.13
CA PRO A 3 70.04 -4.60 -59.60
C PRO A 3 69.90 -5.36 -58.23
N HIS A 4 68.64 -5.65 -57.87
CA HIS A 4 68.08 -6.91 -57.29
C HIS A 4 68.62 -7.46 -55.94
N LEU A 5 67.89 -8.21 -55.08
CA LEU A 5 66.50 -8.70 -55.00
C LEU A 5 66.44 -9.57 -53.71
N LEU A 6 65.44 -9.32 -52.85
CA LEU A 6 64.66 -10.28 -52.04
C LEU A 6 65.29 -11.16 -50.91
N VAL A 7 64.38 -11.40 -49.95
CA VAL A 7 64.13 -12.55 -49.05
C VAL A 7 64.63 -12.52 -47.59
N LEU A 8 63.63 -12.60 -46.69
CA LEU A 8 63.47 -13.47 -45.48
C LEU A 8 63.10 -12.71 -44.19
N LEU A 9 61.80 -12.81 -43.81
CA LEU A 9 61.32 -12.89 -42.42
C LEU A 9 61.68 -14.28 -41.86
N PRO A 10 61.79 -14.55 -40.53
CA PRO A 10 60.90 -14.11 -39.44
C PRO A 10 61.68 -13.67 -38.16
N THR A 11 61.12 -13.13 -37.08
CA THR A 11 60.46 -13.87 -36.00
C THR A 11 59.91 -12.89 -34.96
N ILE A 12 58.77 -13.27 -34.39
CA ILE A 12 57.97 -12.59 -33.37
C ILE A 12 58.72 -12.53 -32.04
N THR A 13 58.77 -11.34 -31.41
CA THR A 13 58.89 -11.22 -29.96
C THR A 13 57.80 -10.28 -29.46
N ALA A 14 56.95 -10.80 -28.57
CA ALA A 14 55.83 -10.11 -27.97
C ALA A 14 56.34 -9.07 -26.96
N PHE A 15 55.93 -7.81 -27.13
CA PHE A 15 56.12 -6.77 -26.11
C PHE A 15 54.75 -6.48 -25.48
N SER A 16 54.61 -6.89 -24.22
CA SER A 16 53.44 -6.62 -23.38
C SER A 16 53.64 -5.27 -22.67
N PRO A 17 52.76 -4.27 -22.85
CA PRO A 17 52.72 -3.12 -21.97
C PRO A 17 51.90 -3.47 -20.71
N SER A 18 52.58 -3.45 -19.57
CA SER A 18 52.02 -3.55 -18.23
C SER A 18 50.90 -2.54 -18.01
N GLN A 19 49.69 -3.01 -17.68
CA GLN A 19 48.62 -2.16 -17.15
C GLN A 19 48.98 -1.67 -15.74
N PRO A 20 48.69 -0.40 -15.39
CA PRO A 20 48.82 0.07 -14.01
C PRO A 20 47.73 -0.57 -13.12
N PRO A 21 47.95 -0.69 -11.81
CA PRO A 21 47.03 -1.36 -10.92
C PRO A 21 45.70 -0.60 -10.90
N HIS A 22 44.63 -1.30 -11.22
CA HIS A 22 43.28 -0.84 -10.96
C HIS A 22 43.12 -0.69 -9.45
N HIS A 23 43.28 0.52 -8.94
CA HIS A 23 42.69 0.89 -7.67
C HIS A 23 41.19 0.69 -7.80
N LEU A 24 40.69 -0.36 -7.16
CA LEU A 24 39.27 -0.58 -6.95
C LEU A 24 38.77 0.56 -6.07
N THR A 25 38.29 1.63 -6.70
CA THR A 25 37.33 2.50 -6.04
C THR A 25 36.12 1.63 -5.67
N PRO A 26 35.57 1.74 -4.46
CA PRO A 26 34.31 1.09 -4.15
C PRO A 26 33.30 1.56 -5.18
N ARG A 27 32.74 0.63 -5.96
CA ARG A 27 31.56 0.95 -6.76
C ARG A 27 30.50 1.32 -5.74
N HIS A 28 30.04 2.58 -5.75
CA HIS A 28 28.72 2.89 -5.23
C HIS A 28 27.79 1.90 -5.92
N HIS A 29 27.26 0.95 -5.16
CA HIS A 29 26.13 0.19 -5.62
C HIS A 29 25.01 1.21 -5.79
N ASP A 30 24.73 1.59 -7.04
CA ASP A 30 23.46 2.18 -7.47
C ASP A 30 22.38 1.13 -7.23
N VAL A 31 22.07 0.89 -5.96
CA VAL A 31 20.78 0.31 -5.60
C VAL A 31 19.83 1.47 -5.77
N THR A 32 19.00 1.41 -6.80
CA THR A 32 17.78 2.20 -6.84
C THR A 32 16.96 1.75 -5.64
N HIS A 33 17.14 2.41 -4.50
CA HIS A 33 16.35 2.19 -3.31
C HIS A 33 14.91 2.50 -3.70
N LEU A 34 14.09 1.46 -3.87
CA LEU A 34 12.65 1.62 -3.89
C LEU A 34 12.29 2.24 -2.53
N GLN A 35 11.89 3.51 -2.54
CA GLN A 35 11.53 4.27 -1.36
C GLN A 35 10.14 3.81 -0.91
N MET A 36 10.08 2.67 -0.23
CA MET A 36 8.86 2.21 0.42
C MET A 36 9.14 1.95 1.90
N PHE A 37 8.09 2.11 2.69
CA PHE A 37 8.04 1.84 4.12
C PHE A 37 7.15 0.61 4.35
N THR A 38 7.18 0.11 5.58
CA THR A 38 6.40 -1.04 6.01
C THR A 38 5.24 -0.65 6.93
N GLY A 39 5.31 0.57 7.47
CA GLY A 39 4.43 1.07 8.51
C GLY A 39 4.74 0.49 9.89
N ILE A 40 5.96 -0.02 10.09
CA ILE A 40 6.43 -0.49 11.39
C ILE A 40 7.33 0.59 11.97
N ILE A 41 6.75 1.38 12.87
CA ILE A 41 7.43 2.50 13.50
C ILE A 41 8.66 2.00 14.28
N GLU A 42 9.81 2.57 13.97
CA GLU A 42 11.09 2.18 14.57
C GLU A 42 11.35 2.95 15.87
N GLU A 43 10.95 4.22 15.90
CA GLU A 43 11.07 5.06 17.09
C GLU A 43 10.07 6.24 17.07
N MET A 44 9.94 6.89 18.23
CA MET A 44 9.29 8.18 18.35
C MET A 44 10.37 9.27 18.44
N GLY A 45 10.36 10.19 17.48
CA GLY A 45 11.24 11.35 17.45
C GLY A 45 10.59 12.61 18.04
N GLU A 46 11.34 13.71 18.05
CA GLU A 46 10.88 15.01 18.53
C GLU A 46 11.15 16.10 17.48
N VAL A 47 10.13 16.89 17.14
CA VAL A 47 10.27 18.08 16.30
C VAL A 47 10.97 19.17 17.10
N ILE A 48 12.13 19.59 16.62
CA ILE A 48 13.00 20.60 17.25
C ILE A 48 12.71 21.99 16.72
N SER A 49 12.43 22.10 15.42
CA SER A 49 12.00 23.36 14.81
C SER A 49 11.10 23.11 13.61
N LEU A 50 10.24 24.10 13.33
CA LEU A 50 9.40 24.16 12.15
C LEU A 50 9.37 25.62 11.68
N GLU A 51 10.12 25.93 10.63
CA GLU A 51 10.37 27.31 10.22
C GLU A 51 10.07 27.52 8.73
N THR A 52 9.45 28.65 8.41
CA THR A 52 9.29 29.07 7.02
C THR A 52 10.44 30.00 6.64
N LYS A 53 11.12 29.68 5.55
CA LYS A 53 12.24 30.43 4.97
C LYS A 53 11.81 31.00 3.63
N ASP A 54 12.15 32.26 3.37
CA ASP A 54 11.80 32.99 2.14
C ASP A 54 12.95 33.01 1.11
N ASP A 55 14.06 32.33 1.40
CA ASP A 55 15.30 32.45 0.66
C ASP A 55 15.94 31.10 0.25
N LEU A 56 15.13 30.04 0.21
CA LEU A 56 15.57 28.72 -0.24
C LEU A 56 15.92 28.77 -1.74
N GLN A 57 17.11 28.26 -2.08
CA GLN A 57 17.58 28.23 -3.45
C GLN A 57 16.87 27.13 -4.25
N LEU A 58 16.27 27.51 -5.38
CA LEU A 58 15.65 26.60 -6.33
C LEU A 58 16.68 26.11 -7.35
N TRP A 59 16.28 25.09 -8.13
CA TRP A 59 17.14 24.42 -9.12
C TRP A 59 17.70 25.36 -10.21
N ASP A 60 17.02 26.47 -10.48
CA ASP A 60 17.41 27.49 -11.46
C ASP A 60 18.20 28.67 -10.84
N GLY A 61 18.53 28.57 -9.55
CA GLY A 61 19.24 29.61 -8.80
C GLY A 61 18.35 30.75 -8.29
N THR A 62 17.05 30.73 -8.57
CA THR A 62 16.10 31.67 -7.96
C THR A 62 15.83 31.30 -6.50
N LYS A 63 15.16 32.21 -5.76
CA LYS A 63 14.78 32.00 -4.37
C LYS A 63 13.28 31.78 -4.25
N GLY A 64 12.90 30.78 -3.46
CA GLY A 64 11.52 30.46 -3.15
C GLY A 64 11.26 30.43 -1.65
N ARG A 65 9.97 30.49 -1.30
CA ARG A 65 9.50 30.20 0.05
C ARG A 65 9.36 28.69 0.25
N GLY A 66 9.86 28.18 1.37
CA GLY A 66 9.58 26.81 1.80
C GLY A 66 9.63 26.67 3.32
N THR A 67 9.13 25.55 3.81
CA THR A 67 9.09 25.24 5.24
C THR A 67 10.08 24.12 5.52
N GLU A 68 10.95 24.30 6.49
CA GLU A 68 11.90 23.28 6.96
C GLU A 68 11.48 22.79 8.35
N MET A 69 11.59 21.49 8.55
CA MET A 69 11.38 20.85 9.84
C MET A 69 12.68 20.18 10.28
N VAL A 70 13.11 20.44 11.50
CA VAL A 70 14.22 19.72 12.13
C VAL A 70 13.64 18.73 13.12
N VAL A 71 14.05 17.47 13.01
CA VAL A 71 13.56 16.38 13.84
C VAL A 71 14.74 15.67 14.48
N ARG A 72 14.60 15.34 15.77
CA ARG A 72 15.53 14.49 16.50
C ARG A 72 15.06 13.04 16.46
N GLY A 73 15.95 12.14 16.06
CA GLY A 73 15.73 10.69 16.01
C GLY A 73 17.08 9.96 16.01
N ASP A 74 17.17 8.84 16.72
CA ASP A 74 18.42 8.10 16.89
C ASP A 74 18.48 6.91 15.92
N VAL A 75 17.46 6.06 15.97
CA VAL A 75 17.38 4.83 15.17
C VAL A 75 17.30 5.16 13.69
N VAL A 76 16.55 6.19 13.28
CA VAL A 76 16.40 6.52 11.86
C VAL A 76 17.64 7.14 11.22
N LEU A 77 18.59 7.62 12.04
CA LEU A 77 19.88 8.11 11.55
C LEU A 77 20.89 6.99 11.28
N ASP A 78 20.65 5.79 11.79
CA ASP A 78 21.50 4.65 11.50
C ASP A 78 21.36 4.24 10.02
N GLY A 79 22.46 4.40 9.27
CA GLY A 79 22.51 4.20 7.81
C GLY A 79 21.97 5.38 6.99
N ALA A 80 21.59 6.50 7.62
CA ALA A 80 21.08 7.66 6.90
C ALA A 80 22.16 8.34 6.06
N TYR A 81 21.77 8.83 4.88
CA TYR A 81 22.61 9.60 3.98
C TYR A 81 21.84 10.79 3.40
N LEU A 82 22.55 11.83 2.96
CA LEU A 82 21.92 13.00 2.39
C LEU A 82 21.07 12.61 1.17
N GLY A 83 19.79 13.00 1.15
CA GLY A 83 18.85 12.63 0.11
C GLY A 83 18.12 11.29 0.33
N CYS A 84 18.38 10.57 1.44
CA CYS A 84 17.57 9.41 1.81
C CYS A 84 16.14 9.81 2.22
N SER A 85 15.22 8.84 2.19
CA SER A 85 13.83 9.04 2.62
C SER A 85 13.61 8.53 4.04
N ILE A 86 13.01 9.39 4.86
CA ILE A 86 12.57 9.08 6.23
C ILE A 86 11.07 9.40 6.30
N SER A 87 10.29 8.47 6.84
CA SER A 87 8.87 8.68 7.10
C SER A 87 8.71 9.41 8.43
N VAL A 88 8.03 10.56 8.40
CA VAL A 88 7.64 11.33 9.59
C VAL A 88 6.11 11.35 9.67
N ASN A 89 5.54 10.65 10.67
CA ASN A 89 4.09 10.41 10.76
C ASN A 89 3.48 9.88 9.45
N GLY A 90 4.18 8.98 8.76
CA GLY A 90 3.71 8.40 7.50
C GLY A 90 3.88 9.31 6.29
N VAL A 91 4.62 10.41 6.41
CA VAL A 91 4.96 11.28 5.28
C VAL A 91 6.39 11.00 4.87
N CYS A 92 6.59 10.54 3.63
CA CYS A 92 7.90 10.37 3.03
C CYS A 92 8.56 11.73 2.83
N LEU A 93 9.68 11.96 3.52
CA LEU A 93 10.43 13.21 3.44
C LEU A 93 11.90 12.93 3.14
N THR A 94 12.49 13.81 2.32
CA THR A 94 13.90 13.71 1.94
C THR A 94 14.77 14.45 2.96
N ALA A 95 15.75 13.75 3.53
CA ALA A 95 16.73 14.34 4.43
C ALA A 95 17.66 15.32 3.68
N THR A 96 17.64 16.60 4.06
CA THR A 96 18.43 17.69 3.46
C THR A 96 19.63 18.12 4.32
N SER A 97 19.67 17.68 5.58
CA SER A 97 20.81 17.82 6.48
C SER A 97 20.79 16.70 7.51
N LEU A 98 21.96 16.28 7.98
CA LEU A 98 22.16 15.24 8.97
C LEU A 98 23.21 15.69 9.98
N ASP A 99 22.85 15.70 11.26
CA ASP A 99 23.75 15.92 12.39
C ASP A 99 23.69 14.70 13.31
N PHE A 100 24.72 13.86 13.20
CA PHE A 100 24.82 12.61 13.97
C PHE A 100 25.17 12.84 15.44
N ASP A 101 25.81 13.97 15.79
CA ASP A 101 26.19 14.27 17.17
C ASP A 101 24.98 14.69 17.99
N SER A 102 24.15 15.58 17.42
CA SER A 102 22.90 16.04 18.06
C SER A 102 21.69 15.16 17.74
N LYS A 103 21.89 14.12 16.94
CA LYS A 103 20.89 13.15 16.47
C LYS A 103 19.72 13.82 15.76
N GLN A 104 20.02 14.78 14.89
CA GLN A 104 19.03 15.58 14.18
C GLN A 104 19.14 15.42 12.68
N PHE A 105 18.01 15.51 12.00
CA PHE A 105 17.94 15.64 10.56
C PHE A 105 16.98 16.76 10.17
N THR A 106 17.21 17.34 9.01
CA THR A 106 16.36 18.38 8.43
C THR A 106 15.63 17.83 7.22
N VAL A 107 14.37 18.22 7.07
CA VAL A 107 13.53 17.90 5.91
C VAL A 107 12.80 19.14 5.42
N GLY A 108 12.57 19.22 4.11
CA GLY A 108 11.72 20.23 3.50
C GLY A 108 10.28 19.76 3.41
N LEU A 109 9.32 20.60 3.81
CA LEU A 109 7.90 20.36 3.65
C LEU A 109 7.38 21.16 2.45
N ALA A 110 6.99 20.45 1.39
CA ALA A 110 6.39 21.07 0.23
C ALA A 110 4.99 21.63 0.56
N PRO A 111 4.49 22.63 -0.20
CA PRO A 111 3.14 23.16 0.01
C PRO A 111 2.03 22.09 -0.07
N GLU A 112 2.19 21.05 -0.89
CA GLU A 112 1.23 19.95 -0.94
C GLU A 112 1.24 19.12 0.35
N THR A 113 2.43 18.78 0.86
CA THR A 113 2.59 18.10 2.15
C THR A 113 1.90 18.87 3.28
N LEU A 114 2.10 20.19 3.35
CA LEU A 114 1.47 21.03 4.37
C LEU A 114 -0.06 21.07 4.27
N ARG A 115 -0.63 20.95 3.05
CA ARG A 115 -2.08 20.94 2.85
C ARG A 115 -2.73 19.59 3.15
N LYS A 116 -2.01 18.50 2.90
CA LYS A 116 -2.55 17.13 2.95
C LYS A 116 -2.27 16.40 4.27
N THR A 117 -1.42 16.97 5.12
CA THR A 117 -0.93 16.32 6.34
C THR A 117 -1.10 17.22 7.57
N ASN A 118 -0.95 16.64 8.74
CA ASN A 118 -0.96 17.35 10.03
C ASN A 118 0.40 17.95 10.41
N LEU A 119 1.45 17.80 9.59
CA LEU A 119 2.82 18.20 9.95
C LEU A 119 2.97 19.72 10.16
N GLY A 120 2.15 20.53 9.48
CA GLY A 120 2.16 21.99 9.62
C GLY A 120 1.65 22.51 10.96
N ASN A 121 1.04 21.64 11.78
CA ASN A 121 0.42 22.01 13.05
C ASN A 121 1.32 21.70 14.27
N TYR A 122 2.52 21.16 14.06
CA TYR A 122 3.45 20.88 15.15
C TYR A 122 4.02 22.17 15.73
N ASP A 123 4.10 22.21 17.06
CA ASP A 123 4.65 23.34 17.82
C ASP A 123 5.79 22.82 18.71
N PRO A 124 7.06 23.03 18.29
CA PRO A 124 8.24 22.61 19.05
C PRO A 124 8.33 23.23 20.46
N ASN A 125 7.63 24.33 20.70
CA ASN A 125 7.61 25.01 22.01
C ASN A 125 6.47 24.51 22.91
N SER A 126 5.61 23.63 22.39
CA SER A 126 4.50 23.10 23.16
C SER A 126 4.99 22.14 24.24
N ASN A 127 4.39 22.24 25.43
CA ASN A 127 4.64 21.28 26.51
C ASN A 127 3.89 19.94 26.31
N GLN A 128 3.04 19.83 25.28
CA GLN A 128 2.23 18.64 25.03
C GLN A 128 2.93 17.73 24.02
N ASN A 129 3.09 16.45 24.37
CA ASN A 129 3.71 15.46 23.49
C ASN A 129 3.05 15.38 22.11
N LYS A 130 1.71 15.52 22.04
CA LYS A 130 0.96 15.46 20.78
C LYS A 130 1.32 16.56 19.76
N HIS A 131 1.98 17.63 20.20
CA HIS A 131 2.41 18.74 19.33
C HIS A 131 3.91 18.73 19.01
N LYS A 132 4.67 17.77 19.55
CA LYS A 132 6.14 17.71 19.36
C LYS A 132 6.69 16.33 19.03
N VAL A 133 6.02 15.25 19.42
CA VAL A 133 6.49 13.88 19.22
C VAL A 133 5.94 13.32 17.91
N VAL A 134 6.78 12.69 17.10
CA VAL A 134 6.42 12.12 15.80
C VAL A 134 6.84 10.66 15.70
N ASN A 135 6.08 9.85 14.96
CA ASN A 135 6.50 8.51 14.54
C ASN A 135 7.57 8.62 13.44
N LEU A 136 8.62 7.80 13.55
CA LEU A 136 9.71 7.74 12.58
C LEU A 136 9.95 6.31 12.06
N GLU A 137 10.20 6.19 10.76
CA GLU A 137 10.56 4.95 10.09
C GLU A 137 11.53 5.24 8.93
N ARG A 138 12.60 4.46 8.79
CA ARG A 138 13.49 4.50 7.61
C ARG A 138 12.83 3.86 6.40
N ALA A 139 13.24 4.30 5.20
CA ALA A 139 12.88 3.55 3.99
C ALA A 139 13.44 2.12 4.07
N SER A 140 12.60 1.14 3.74
CA SER A 140 12.97 -0.27 3.80
C SER A 140 13.98 -0.63 2.72
N GLU A 141 14.96 -1.46 3.07
CA GLU A 141 15.85 -2.08 2.09
C GLU A 141 15.09 -3.08 1.21
N ILE A 142 15.55 -3.21 -0.05
CA ILE A 142 15.03 -4.23 -0.97
C ILE A 142 15.41 -5.62 -0.43
N GLY A 143 14.41 -6.48 -0.26
CA GLY A 143 14.60 -7.81 0.33
C GLY A 143 14.61 -7.82 1.87
N GLY A 144 14.42 -6.66 2.50
CA GLY A 144 14.17 -6.55 3.93
C GLY A 144 12.85 -7.19 4.35
N ARG A 145 12.69 -7.41 5.66
CA ARG A 145 11.46 -7.98 6.23
C ARG A 145 10.37 -6.91 6.27
N ASN A 146 9.33 -7.04 5.47
CA ASN A 146 8.09 -6.27 5.65
C ASN A 146 7.18 -6.99 6.66
N SER A 147 6.99 -6.38 7.84
CA SER A 147 6.09 -6.91 8.89
C SER A 147 4.77 -6.14 9.01
N GLY A 148 4.52 -5.19 8.12
CA GLY A 148 3.26 -4.46 7.98
C GLY A 148 2.67 -4.67 6.59
N HIS A 149 2.51 -3.59 5.84
CA HIS A 149 2.06 -3.63 4.44
C HIS A 149 2.90 -2.67 3.57
N PHE A 150 2.53 -2.46 2.31
CA PHE A 150 3.23 -1.52 1.44
C PHE A 150 2.77 -0.09 1.72
N VAL A 151 3.58 0.63 2.50
CA VAL A 151 3.38 2.05 2.81
C VAL A 151 4.31 2.87 1.93
N GLN A 152 3.79 3.82 1.17
CA GLN A 152 4.59 4.70 0.32
C GLN A 152 5.11 5.92 1.07
N GLY A 153 4.42 6.31 2.14
CA GLY A 153 4.61 7.60 2.80
C GLY A 153 3.92 8.73 2.03
N HIS A 154 2.89 8.42 1.26
CA HIS A 154 2.13 9.36 0.44
C HIS A 154 0.72 9.51 1.03
N VAL A 155 0.64 10.32 2.09
CA VAL A 155 -0.60 10.60 2.79
C VAL A 155 -1.65 11.16 1.84
N ASP A 156 -2.82 10.53 1.84
CA ASP A 156 -3.95 10.91 0.99
C ASP A 156 -4.69 12.13 1.56
N ASN A 157 -4.98 12.08 2.86
CA ASN A 157 -5.63 13.16 3.59
C ASN A 157 -5.47 12.98 5.11
N VAL A 158 -5.92 13.99 5.86
CA VAL A 158 -6.07 13.91 7.31
C VAL A 158 -7.43 13.33 7.70
N GLY A 159 -7.44 12.45 8.70
CA GLY A 159 -8.65 12.02 9.41
C GLY A 159 -8.76 12.69 10.77
N THR A 160 -9.95 12.65 11.36
CA THR A 160 -10.22 13.20 12.69
C THR A 160 -10.64 12.08 13.64
N ILE A 161 -9.98 11.98 14.79
CA ILE A 161 -10.39 11.03 15.84
C ILE A 161 -11.71 11.54 16.43
N ILE A 162 -12.78 10.74 16.32
CA ILE A 162 -14.12 11.09 16.83
C ILE A 162 -14.52 10.28 18.06
N ASP A 163 -13.81 9.20 18.35
CA ASP A 163 -14.05 8.36 19.54
C ASP A 163 -12.80 7.55 19.88
N GLN A 164 -12.65 7.22 21.17
CA GLN A 164 -11.55 6.41 21.68
C GLN A 164 -12.01 5.70 22.96
N TRP A 165 -11.78 4.40 23.05
CA TRP A 165 -12.14 3.62 24.24
C TRP A 165 -11.16 2.46 24.47
N VAL A 166 -11.09 2.01 25.72
CA VAL A 166 -10.35 0.80 26.09
C VAL A 166 -11.29 -0.40 26.01
N ASP A 167 -10.80 -1.46 25.38
CA ASP A 167 -11.44 -2.77 25.34
C ASP A 167 -10.43 -3.81 25.80
N ASP A 168 -10.59 -4.26 27.05
CA ASP A 168 -9.60 -5.05 27.80
C ASP A 168 -8.19 -4.45 27.75
N ASN A 169 -7.25 -5.09 27.03
CA ASN A 169 -5.86 -4.65 26.90
C ASN A 169 -5.60 -3.85 25.61
N SER A 170 -6.64 -3.60 24.82
CA SER A 170 -6.58 -2.94 23.52
C SER A 170 -7.16 -1.54 23.60
N LEU A 171 -6.59 -0.63 22.81
CA LEU A 171 -7.05 0.76 22.70
C LEU A 171 -7.68 0.96 21.33
N PHE A 172 -8.98 1.19 21.30
CA PHE A 172 -9.73 1.43 20.08
C PHE A 172 -9.81 2.90 19.75
N PHE A 173 -9.85 3.17 18.45
CA PHE A 173 -10.08 4.49 17.89
C PHE A 173 -11.17 4.39 16.82
N LYS A 174 -11.97 5.44 16.72
CA LYS A 174 -12.88 5.71 15.61
C LYS A 174 -12.44 6.99 14.94
N VAL A 175 -12.24 6.92 13.63
CA VAL A 175 -11.74 8.05 12.84
C VAL A 175 -12.72 8.37 11.72
N MET A 176 -13.13 9.63 11.67
CA MET A 176 -13.89 10.19 10.57
C MET A 176 -12.93 10.52 9.41
N PHE A 177 -13.36 10.21 8.18
CA PHE A 177 -12.53 10.40 7.00
C PHE A 177 -13.37 10.78 5.77
N PRO A 178 -12.84 11.55 4.80
CA PRO A 178 -13.64 12.02 3.68
C PRO A 178 -14.19 10.87 2.82
N LYS A 179 -15.46 11.01 2.39
CA LYS A 179 -16.22 9.98 1.67
C LYS A 179 -15.49 9.45 0.44
N GLU A 180 -14.76 10.31 -0.26
CA GLU A 180 -14.00 9.96 -1.44
C GLU A 180 -12.82 9.01 -1.19
N TYR A 181 -12.43 8.75 0.06
CA TYR A 181 -11.40 7.74 0.36
C TYR A 181 -11.96 6.49 1.02
N MET A 182 -13.21 6.53 1.53
CA MET A 182 -13.83 5.40 2.21
C MET A 182 -13.92 4.15 1.34
N ARG A 183 -14.04 4.29 0.01
CA ARG A 183 -14.04 3.16 -0.93
C ARG A 183 -12.76 2.33 -0.94
N TYR A 184 -11.66 2.87 -0.42
CA TYR A 184 -10.37 2.17 -0.31
C TYR A 184 -10.18 1.45 1.03
N ILE A 185 -11.06 1.70 2.00
CA ILE A 185 -10.98 1.19 3.36
C ILE A 185 -11.97 0.04 3.50
N VAL A 186 -11.45 -1.16 3.75
CA VAL A 186 -12.27 -2.37 3.89
C VAL A 186 -12.05 -2.99 5.27
N PRO A 187 -13.09 -3.57 5.90
CA PRO A 187 -12.91 -4.34 7.14
C PRO A 187 -11.84 -5.42 6.97
N LYS A 188 -10.96 -5.55 7.96
CA LYS A 188 -9.77 -6.43 7.94
C LYS A 188 -8.71 -6.08 6.90
N GLY A 189 -8.87 -4.98 6.16
CA GLY A 189 -7.83 -4.41 5.30
C GLY A 189 -6.74 -3.70 6.07
N PHE A 190 -5.63 -3.42 5.39
CA PHE A 190 -4.56 -2.57 5.91
C PHE A 190 -4.87 -1.09 5.73
N ILE A 191 -4.33 -0.29 6.63
CA ILE A 191 -4.33 1.17 6.56
C ILE A 191 -3.11 1.71 7.30
N ALA A 192 -2.51 2.80 6.81
CA ALA A 192 -1.41 3.47 7.50
C ALA A 192 -1.93 4.75 8.18
N ILE A 193 -1.76 4.84 9.50
CA ILE A 193 -2.22 5.97 10.32
C ILE A 193 -1.04 6.57 11.08
N ASP A 194 -0.73 7.84 10.79
CA ASP A 194 0.53 8.49 11.18
C ASP A 194 1.74 7.58 10.90
N GLY A 195 1.72 6.91 9.75
CA GLY A 195 2.74 5.96 9.31
C GLY A 195 2.66 4.58 9.96
N THR A 196 1.76 4.33 10.91
CA THR A 196 1.64 3.02 11.54
C THR A 196 0.72 2.12 10.70
N SER A 197 1.22 0.96 10.27
CA SER A 197 0.45 -0.09 9.62
C SER A 197 -0.50 -0.75 10.63
N LEU A 198 -1.79 -0.63 10.37
CA LEU A 198 -2.86 -1.11 11.25
C LEU A 198 -3.91 -1.89 10.45
N THR A 199 -4.74 -2.63 11.18
CA THR A 199 -5.86 -3.39 10.61
C THR A 199 -7.17 -2.69 10.91
N VAL A 200 -7.95 -2.45 9.86
CA VAL A 200 -9.30 -1.88 9.99
C VAL A 200 -10.22 -2.89 10.66
N CYS A 201 -10.96 -2.45 11.67
CA CYS A 201 -11.92 -3.27 12.40
C CYS A 201 -13.30 -3.20 11.74
N ASP A 202 -13.90 -2.01 11.73
CA ASP A 202 -15.20 -1.74 11.12
C ASP A 202 -15.12 -0.50 10.21
N VAL A 203 -16.03 -0.42 9.26
CA VAL A 203 -16.17 0.69 8.32
C VAL A 203 -17.64 1.03 8.18
N HIS A 204 -17.96 2.31 8.21
CA HIS A 204 -19.28 2.84 7.95
C HIS A 204 -19.19 3.99 6.95
N THR A 205 -20.03 3.95 5.93
CA THR A 205 -20.10 4.97 4.88
C THR A 205 -21.54 5.43 4.77
N GLY A 206 -21.75 6.74 4.80
CA GLY A 206 -23.07 7.35 4.71
C GLY A 206 -23.11 8.48 3.67
N ASP A 207 -24.19 9.23 3.68
CA ASP A 207 -24.36 10.38 2.78
C ASP A 207 -23.81 11.66 3.37
N LEU A 208 -23.84 11.78 4.70
CA LEU A 208 -23.29 12.91 5.42
C LEU A 208 -21.82 12.66 5.80
N ALA A 209 -21.04 13.71 5.96
CA ALA A 209 -19.60 13.60 6.21
C ALA A 209 -19.31 12.88 7.52
N GLU A 210 -20.06 13.21 8.56
CA GLU A 210 -20.00 12.64 9.91
C GLU A 210 -20.35 11.15 9.99
N GLU A 211 -21.01 10.61 8.96
CA GLU A 211 -21.34 9.20 8.87
C GLU A 211 -20.18 8.38 8.29
N ASN A 212 -19.15 9.01 7.73
CA ASN A 212 -18.02 8.31 7.11
C ASN A 212 -16.91 8.08 8.12
N TRP A 213 -16.83 6.87 8.67
CA TRP A 213 -15.83 6.54 9.68
C TRP A 213 -15.36 5.10 9.56
N PHE A 214 -14.20 4.84 10.13
CA PHE A 214 -13.69 3.49 10.32
C PHE A 214 -13.08 3.38 11.72
N THR A 215 -12.91 2.14 12.18
CA THR A 215 -12.27 1.85 13.47
C THR A 215 -11.02 1.02 13.31
N PHE A 216 -10.12 1.14 14.27
CA PHE A 216 -8.97 0.27 14.44
C PHE A 216 -8.66 0.12 15.92
N MET A 217 -7.82 -0.84 16.24
CA MET A 217 -7.33 -1.05 17.60
C MET A 217 -5.79 -1.10 17.65
N LEU A 218 -5.25 -0.71 18.80
CA LEU A 218 -3.85 -0.85 19.13
C LEU A 218 -3.67 -1.93 20.18
N VAL A 219 -2.82 -2.91 19.90
CA VAL A 219 -2.35 -3.88 20.90
C VAL A 219 -1.39 -3.21 21.89
N GLU A 220 -1.31 -3.75 23.10
CA GLU A 220 -0.50 -3.19 24.21
C GLU A 220 0.94 -2.83 23.81
N TYR A 221 1.60 -3.67 23.01
CA TYR A 221 2.97 -3.41 22.54
C TYR A 221 3.03 -2.13 21.70
N THR A 222 2.15 -2.03 20.69
CA THR A 222 2.09 -0.89 19.77
C THR A 222 1.76 0.41 20.50
N GLN A 223 0.89 0.37 21.51
CA GLN A 223 0.56 1.54 22.32
C GLN A 223 1.80 2.22 22.94
N LYS A 224 2.87 1.46 23.23
CA LYS A 224 4.10 2.01 23.83
C LYS A 224 5.13 2.47 22.81
N LYS A 225 4.87 2.27 21.51
CA LYS A 225 5.84 2.43 20.43
C LYS A 225 5.48 3.53 19.42
N ILE A 226 4.28 4.07 19.51
CA ILE A 226 3.78 5.07 18.55
C ILE A 226 3.09 6.23 19.26
N ILE A 227 2.86 7.32 18.54
CA ILE A 227 2.27 8.55 19.09
C ILE A 227 0.75 8.51 19.30
N LEU A 228 0.02 7.58 18.67
CA LEU A 228 -1.45 7.57 18.68
C LEU A 228 -2.08 7.61 20.09
N PRO A 229 -1.54 6.91 21.11
CA PRO A 229 -2.08 7.00 22.46
C PRO A 229 -1.94 8.36 23.15
N PHE A 230 -1.12 9.27 22.63
CA PHE A 230 -1.05 10.66 23.11
C PHE A 230 -2.11 11.57 22.47
N LYS A 231 -2.83 11.08 21.46
CA LYS A 231 -3.89 11.84 20.78
C LYS A 231 -5.23 11.64 21.47
N GLU A 232 -6.04 12.68 21.40
CA GLU A 232 -7.36 12.77 22.00
C GLU A 232 -8.43 12.90 20.91
N VAL A 233 -9.70 12.75 21.31
CA VAL A 233 -10.85 13.05 20.44
C VAL A 233 -10.76 14.51 19.96
N GLY A 234 -10.88 14.70 18.65
CA GLY A 234 -10.71 15.98 17.96
C GLY A 234 -9.34 16.17 17.30
N ASP A 235 -8.32 15.40 17.71
CA ASP A 235 -7.01 15.47 17.07
C ASP A 235 -7.03 14.84 15.66
N THR A 236 -6.13 15.29 14.79
CA THR A 236 -6.01 14.81 13.41
C THR A 236 -4.91 13.77 13.26
N VAL A 237 -5.09 12.84 12.32
CA VAL A 237 -4.13 11.79 11.98
C VAL A 237 -3.86 11.79 10.47
N ASN A 238 -2.62 11.55 10.05
CA ASN A 238 -2.30 11.34 8.64
C ASN A 238 -2.78 9.96 8.22
N ILE A 239 -3.51 9.87 7.12
CA ILE A 239 -4.00 8.58 6.60
C ILE A 239 -3.48 8.36 5.18
N GLU A 240 -2.85 7.21 4.99
CA GLU A 240 -2.57 6.63 3.69
C GLU A 240 -3.38 5.34 3.57
N VAL A 241 -4.26 5.27 2.55
CA VAL A 241 -5.01 4.04 2.25
C VAL A 241 -4.12 3.08 1.47
N ASP A 242 -4.37 1.78 1.60
CA ASP A 242 -3.58 0.76 0.92
C ASP A 242 -3.55 1.01 -0.60
N VAL A 243 -2.35 1.11 -1.15
CA VAL A 243 -2.14 1.33 -2.59
C VAL A 243 -2.79 0.21 -3.42
N LEU A 244 -2.87 -1.00 -2.90
CA LEU A 244 -3.51 -2.12 -3.59
C LEU A 244 -4.99 -1.82 -3.88
N SER A 245 -5.68 -1.09 -3.00
CA SER A 245 -7.06 -0.64 -3.23
C SER A 245 -7.14 0.35 -4.39
N LYS A 246 -6.19 1.29 -4.51
CA LYS A 246 -6.13 2.27 -5.61
C LYS A 246 -5.87 1.60 -6.95
N TYR A 247 -4.92 0.66 -7.00
CA TYR A 247 -4.65 -0.11 -8.22
C TYR A 247 -5.81 -1.00 -8.62
N SER A 248 -6.49 -1.60 -7.65
CA SER A 248 -7.68 -2.43 -7.88
C SER A 248 -8.82 -1.62 -8.48
N GLU A 249 -9.09 -0.43 -7.93
CA GLU A 249 -10.06 0.49 -8.50
C GLU A 249 -9.68 0.88 -9.93
N ARG A 250 -8.43 1.30 -10.15
CA ARG A 250 -7.98 1.75 -11.47
C ARG A 250 -8.08 0.66 -12.53
N ALA A 251 -7.80 -0.60 -12.15
CA ALA A 251 -7.98 -1.76 -13.02
C ALA A 251 -9.46 -2.02 -13.32
N TRP A 252 -10.32 -1.88 -12.31
CA TRP A 252 -11.76 -2.07 -12.43
C TRP A 252 -12.43 -1.01 -13.32
N GLU A 253 -12.07 0.27 -13.15
CA GLU A 253 -12.53 1.38 -14.00
C GLU A 253 -12.25 1.13 -15.49
N ALA A 254 -11.12 0.51 -15.81
CA ALA A 254 -10.76 0.17 -17.20
C ALA A 254 -11.53 -1.03 -17.75
N PHE A 255 -12.10 -1.86 -16.88
CA PHE A 255 -12.81 -3.09 -17.23
C PHE A 255 -14.32 -2.87 -17.41
N VAL A 256 -14.96 -2.08 -16.54
CA VAL A 256 -16.41 -1.86 -16.53
C VAL A 256 -16.99 -1.46 -17.89
N PRO A 257 -16.45 -0.45 -18.61
CA PRO A 257 -17.01 -0.04 -19.90
C PRO A 257 -16.96 -1.13 -20.97
N LYS A 258 -15.97 -2.04 -20.89
CA LYS A 258 -15.86 -3.17 -21.83
C LYS A 258 -16.93 -4.23 -21.54
N MET A 259 -17.25 -4.44 -20.27
CA MET A 259 -18.33 -5.33 -19.86
C MET A 259 -19.69 -4.78 -20.27
N GLU A 260 -19.94 -3.49 -20.05
CA GLU A 260 -21.19 -2.84 -20.47
C GLU A 260 -21.39 -2.92 -21.99
N ALA A 261 -20.34 -2.64 -22.77
CA ALA A 261 -20.37 -2.78 -24.22
C ALA A 261 -20.58 -4.24 -24.68
N LEU A 262 -20.06 -5.21 -23.92
CA LEU A 262 -20.29 -6.63 -24.20
C LEU A 262 -21.74 -7.03 -23.90
N GLU A 263 -22.29 -6.59 -22.77
CA GLU A 263 -23.70 -6.81 -22.42
C GLU A 263 -24.65 -6.21 -23.46
N GLU A 264 -24.37 -5.01 -23.96
CA GLU A 264 -25.16 -4.38 -25.02
C GLU A 264 -25.13 -5.21 -26.32
N ARG A 265 -23.95 -5.70 -26.73
CA ARG A 265 -23.82 -6.56 -27.92
C ARG A 265 -24.50 -7.91 -27.74
N VAL A 266 -24.47 -8.49 -26.54
CA VAL A 266 -25.20 -9.72 -26.25
C VAL A 266 -26.71 -9.48 -26.38
N ARG A 267 -27.24 -8.40 -25.81
CA ARG A 267 -28.67 -8.03 -25.96
C ARG A 267 -29.05 -7.82 -27.43
N GLU A 268 -28.20 -7.17 -28.23
CA GLU A 268 -28.42 -7.00 -29.67
C GLU A 268 -28.50 -8.36 -30.39
N LEU A 269 -27.55 -9.26 -30.11
CA LEU A 269 -27.51 -10.59 -30.71
C LEU A 269 -28.70 -11.46 -30.29
N GLU A 270 -29.12 -11.40 -29.03
CA GLU A 270 -30.32 -12.08 -28.54
C GLU A 270 -31.58 -11.58 -29.26
N GLY A 271 -31.70 -10.26 -29.45
CA GLY A 271 -32.81 -9.68 -30.23
C GLY A 271 -32.82 -10.18 -31.68
N ARG A 272 -31.66 -10.22 -32.33
CA ARG A 272 -31.52 -10.72 -33.71
C ARG A 272 -31.81 -12.21 -33.82
N LEU A 273 -31.43 -13.01 -32.83
CA LEU A 273 -31.72 -14.45 -32.80
C LEU A 273 -33.24 -14.68 -32.72
N ALA A 274 -33.93 -13.94 -31.84
CA ALA A 274 -35.39 -14.02 -31.72
C ALA A 274 -36.11 -13.66 -33.04
N GLU A 275 -35.61 -12.67 -33.79
CA GLU A 275 -36.15 -12.36 -35.13
C GLU A 275 -35.96 -13.50 -36.13
N VAL A 276 -34.80 -14.16 -36.13
CA VAL A 276 -34.51 -15.29 -37.03
C VAL A 276 -35.37 -16.50 -36.69
N GLU A 277 -35.56 -16.81 -35.41
CA GLU A 277 -36.44 -17.88 -34.96
C GLU A 277 -37.91 -17.59 -35.32
N GLY A 278 -38.35 -16.33 -35.17
CA GLY A 278 -39.68 -15.89 -35.60
C GLY A 278 -39.90 -16.01 -37.11
N ARG A 279 -38.88 -15.73 -37.94
CA ARG A 279 -38.96 -15.90 -39.41
C ARG A 279 -39.01 -17.37 -39.82
N LYS A 280 -38.22 -18.25 -39.18
CA LYS A 280 -38.29 -19.71 -39.43
C LYS A 280 -39.66 -20.29 -39.09
N ALA A 281 -40.32 -19.81 -38.03
CA ALA A 281 -41.69 -20.20 -37.70
C ALA A 281 -42.75 -19.70 -38.70
N GLY A 282 -42.44 -18.65 -39.48
CA GLY A 282 -43.32 -18.12 -40.54
C GLY A 282 -43.16 -18.81 -41.90
N ASP A 283 -41.98 -19.37 -42.18
CA ASP A 283 -41.68 -20.07 -43.44
C ASP A 283 -42.00 -21.58 -43.41
N ASP A 284 -42.18 -22.18 -42.22
CA ASP A 284 -42.62 -23.57 -42.06
C ASP A 284 -44.16 -23.68 -41.87
N VAL A 285 -44.90 -23.58 -42.98
CA VAL A 285 -46.18 -24.31 -43.13
C VAL A 285 -45.83 -25.77 -43.46
N GLY A 286 -45.42 -26.52 -42.44
CA GLY A 286 -45.03 -27.92 -42.58
C GLY A 286 -44.57 -28.53 -41.26
N SER A 287 -45.53 -29.05 -40.50
CA SER A 287 -45.41 -29.85 -39.25
C SER A 287 -44.01 -30.38 -38.88
N VAL A 288 -43.56 -30.19 -37.63
CA VAL A 288 -43.24 -31.26 -36.64
C VAL A 288 -43.27 -30.65 -35.21
N ALA A 289 -43.67 -31.48 -34.25
CA ALA A 289 -43.98 -31.26 -32.84
C ALA A 289 -42.89 -30.61 -31.97
N ALA A 290 -43.37 -30.03 -30.86
CA ALA A 290 -42.65 -29.41 -29.76
C ALA A 290 -41.57 -30.31 -29.12
N GLY A 291 -40.44 -29.69 -28.77
CA GLY A 291 -39.38 -30.25 -27.93
C GLY A 291 -38.71 -29.14 -27.12
N ASP A 292 -38.55 -29.39 -25.82
CA ASP A 292 -38.20 -28.50 -24.72
C ASP A 292 -37.23 -27.33 -24.98
N SER A 293 -37.64 -26.16 -24.48
CA SER A 293 -36.82 -24.96 -24.32
C SER A 293 -35.74 -25.18 -23.25
N ASN A 294 -34.49 -25.37 -23.67
CA ASN A 294 -33.36 -25.29 -22.76
C ASN A 294 -33.03 -23.80 -22.49
N LYS A 295 -33.57 -23.27 -21.39
CA LYS A 295 -33.11 -21.99 -20.81
C LYS A 295 -31.70 -22.17 -20.26
N VAL A 296 -30.69 -21.71 -21.00
CA VAL A 296 -29.35 -21.56 -20.43
C VAL A 296 -29.35 -20.27 -19.61
N LYS A 297 -29.43 -20.41 -18.27
CA LYS A 297 -29.15 -19.31 -17.35
C LYS A 297 -27.62 -19.13 -17.30
N TYR A 298 -27.14 -17.98 -17.77
CA TYR A 298 -25.75 -17.59 -17.57
C TYR A 298 -25.60 -17.19 -16.09
N GLY A 299 -25.00 -18.08 -15.27
CA GLY A 299 -24.86 -17.88 -13.83
C GLY A 299 -24.49 -19.15 -13.04
N ASP A 300 -24.75 -20.34 -13.57
CA ASP A 300 -24.57 -21.60 -12.83
C ASP A 300 -23.24 -22.34 -13.13
N ILE A 301 -22.26 -21.70 -13.77
CA ILE A 301 -20.92 -22.28 -13.98
C ILE A 301 -19.87 -21.43 -13.26
N ILE A 302 -19.84 -21.56 -11.94
CA ILE A 302 -18.56 -21.46 -11.22
C ILE A 302 -17.96 -22.86 -11.32
N PRO A 303 -16.80 -23.08 -11.97
CA PRO A 303 -16.11 -24.35 -11.85
C PRO A 303 -15.81 -24.56 -10.37
N GLN A 304 -16.49 -25.52 -9.74
CA GLN A 304 -16.11 -25.94 -8.40
C GLN A 304 -14.66 -26.43 -8.47
N SER A 305 -13.83 -25.96 -7.54
CA SER A 305 -12.52 -26.57 -7.32
C SER A 305 -12.71 -28.08 -7.17
N PRO A 306 -11.89 -28.91 -7.81
CA PRO A 306 -12.08 -30.35 -7.77
C PRO A 306 -12.10 -30.83 -6.32
N GLU A 307 -13.21 -31.42 -5.91
CA GLU A 307 -13.33 -32.12 -4.64
C GLU A 307 -12.23 -33.19 -4.59
N ARG A 308 -11.41 -33.16 -3.54
CA ARG A 308 -10.54 -34.28 -3.21
C ARG A 308 -11.45 -35.48 -2.95
N LYS A 309 -11.44 -36.44 -3.86
CA LYS A 309 -12.00 -37.77 -3.61
C LYS A 309 -11.25 -38.37 -2.42
N ASN A 310 -11.97 -38.60 -1.32
CA ASN A 310 -11.58 -39.60 -0.34
C ASN A 310 -11.70 -40.97 -1.02
N GLY A 311 -10.62 -41.40 -1.66
CA GLY A 311 -10.41 -42.80 -1.99
C GLY A 311 -9.77 -43.48 -0.79
N GLU A 312 -10.41 -44.54 -0.31
CA GLU A 312 -9.75 -45.56 0.50
C GLU A 312 -8.45 -45.96 -0.21
N VAL A 313 -7.34 -45.79 0.49
CA VAL A 313 -6.09 -46.47 0.17
C VAL A 313 -5.76 -47.29 1.41
N ASP A 314 -5.79 -48.60 1.23
CA ASP A 314 -5.27 -49.58 2.17
C ASP A 314 -3.82 -49.24 2.56
N GLY A 315 -3.47 -49.61 3.79
CA GLY A 315 -2.25 -49.21 4.50
C GLY A 315 -0.93 -49.48 3.77
N ASP A 316 0.05 -48.61 4.01
CA ASP A 316 1.08 -48.88 5.00
C ASP A 316 1.95 -47.63 5.24
N GLU A 317 2.29 -47.43 6.50
CA GLU A 317 3.42 -46.67 7.07
C GLU A 317 3.72 -45.25 6.55
N ILE A 318 3.44 -44.24 7.38
CA ILE A 318 4.51 -43.54 8.12
C ILE A 318 3.93 -42.72 9.28
N ASP A 319 4.32 -43.16 10.49
CA ASP A 319 4.16 -42.51 11.79
C ASP A 319 4.74 -41.09 11.84
N GLY A 320 4.12 -40.21 12.65
CA GLY A 320 4.84 -39.06 13.18
C GLY A 320 4.01 -37.85 13.63
N LEU A 321 3.38 -37.96 14.81
CA LEU A 321 3.15 -36.86 15.75
C LEU A 321 2.10 -35.78 15.38
N VAL A 322 0.83 -36.05 15.69
CA VAL A 322 -0.11 -34.99 16.14
C VAL A 322 -0.63 -35.35 17.52
N ASN A 323 -0.29 -34.48 18.47
CA ASN A 323 -0.70 -34.56 19.87
C ASN A 323 -2.22 -34.35 19.98
N LYS A 324 -2.90 -35.35 20.54
CA LYS A 324 -4.30 -35.30 20.96
C LYS A 324 -4.37 -34.48 22.24
N ASP A 325 -5.10 -33.37 22.24
CA ASP A 325 -5.98 -32.94 23.34
C ASP A 325 -6.45 -31.50 23.12
N SER A 326 -7.66 -31.32 22.57
CA SER A 326 -8.59 -30.33 23.12
C SER A 326 -10.02 -30.69 22.74
N LYS A 327 -10.83 -30.75 23.78
CA LYS A 327 -12.21 -31.19 23.81
C LYS A 327 -13.13 -30.09 23.25
N THR A 328 -14.09 -30.50 22.44
CA THR A 328 -15.46 -29.97 22.32
C THR A 328 -15.68 -28.50 22.66
N VAL A 329 -15.88 -27.67 21.63
CA VAL A 329 -16.69 -26.44 21.73
C VAL A 329 -17.81 -26.53 20.70
N SER A 330 -19.03 -26.34 21.18
CA SER A 330 -20.32 -26.48 20.50
C SER A 330 -20.46 -25.61 19.25
N SER A 331 -20.98 -26.20 18.18
CA SER A 331 -21.18 -25.63 16.85
C SER A 331 -22.46 -24.78 16.70
N GLU A 332 -22.74 -23.86 17.63
CA GLU A 332 -23.93 -23.00 17.53
C GLU A 332 -23.64 -21.57 17.99
N ARG A 333 -22.83 -20.82 17.23
CA ARG A 333 -22.94 -19.34 17.16
C ARG A 333 -22.10 -18.74 16.03
N TRP A 334 -22.51 -18.96 14.78
CA TRP A 334 -22.03 -18.15 13.66
C TRP A 334 -23.25 -17.69 12.87
N VAL A 335 -23.73 -16.49 13.20
CA VAL A 335 -24.70 -15.77 12.36
C VAL A 335 -23.91 -15.32 11.12
N ARG A 336 -24.17 -15.99 9.99
CA ARG A 336 -23.75 -15.50 8.67
C ARG A 336 -24.41 -14.13 8.45
N SER A 337 -23.61 -13.07 8.44
CA SER A 337 -24.03 -11.82 7.81
C SER A 337 -24.12 -12.05 6.31
N GLU A 338 -25.32 -12.03 5.75
CA GLU A 338 -25.54 -12.02 4.31
C GLU A 338 -24.87 -10.77 3.71
N GLN A 339 -23.82 -10.98 2.92
CA GLN A 339 -23.25 -9.94 2.07
C GLN A 339 -24.16 -9.77 0.85
N SER A 340 -25.01 -8.75 0.88
CA SER A 340 -25.70 -8.25 -0.32
C SER A 340 -24.88 -7.11 -0.95
N PHE A 341 -23.76 -7.45 -1.59
CA PHE A 341 -23.11 -6.54 -2.53
C PHE A 341 -23.69 -6.85 -3.90
N LEU A 342 -24.20 -5.82 -4.61
CA LEU A 342 -24.97 -5.90 -5.88
C LEU A 342 -26.48 -6.10 -5.71
N ASN A 343 -27.15 -5.08 -5.17
CA ASN A 343 -28.44 -4.63 -5.70
C ASN A 343 -28.87 -3.34 -5.00
N LYS A 344 -28.65 -2.20 -5.66
CA LYS A 344 -29.63 -1.10 -5.79
C LYS A 344 -29.06 0.03 -6.66
N ASN A 345 -29.70 0.15 -7.81
CA ASN A 345 -29.98 1.36 -8.59
C ASN A 345 -28.86 1.94 -9.46
N TYR A 346 -29.00 1.65 -10.76
CA TYR A 346 -28.96 2.66 -11.82
C TYR A 346 -29.71 3.95 -11.45
#